data_AF-A0A838L1Q6-F1
#
_entry.id   AF-A0A838L1Q6-F1
#
_cell.length_a   1.000
_cell.length_b   1.000
_cell.length_c   1.000
_cell.angle_alpha   90.00
_cell.angle_beta   90.00
_cell.angle_gamma   90.00
#
_symmetry.space_group_name_H-M   'P 1'
#
loop_
_entity.id
_entity.type
_entity.pdbx_description
1 polymer ?
#
loop_
_entity_poly.entity_id
_entity_poly.type
_entity_poly.pdbx_seq_one_letter_code
_entity_poly.pdbx_strand_id
1 'polypeptide(L)' 'MIRTENTAPSTADSEDIPHGCYRGLVFIGHLVEEDGEEVEVFVAVPCRRCSDKV' A
#
# COMPACT_ATOMS: atom_id res chain seq x y z
N MET A 1 1.48 -1.44 -25.70
CA MET A 1 0.96 -1.91 -24.40
C MET A 1 2.10 -1.75 -23.41
N ILE A 2 2.06 -0.73 -22.55
CA ILE A 2 3.15 -0.46 -21.61
C ILE A 2 2.94 -1.37 -20.41
N ARG A 3 3.86 -2.32 -20.22
CA ARG A 3 3.89 -3.23 -19.08
C ARG A 3 4.57 -2.49 -17.92
N THR A 4 3.80 -1.93 -17.00
CA THR A 4 4.32 -1.35 -15.76
C THR A 4 4.57 -2.47 -14.75
N GLU A 5 5.66 -3.22 -14.97
CA GLU A 5 6.21 -4.12 -13.95
C GLU A 5 6.95 -3.30 -12.89
N ASN A 6 6.21 -2.82 -11.89
CA ASN A 6 6.76 -2.33 -10.62
C ASN A 6 7.32 -3.53 -9.83
N THR A 7 8.43 -4.09 -10.31
CA THR A 7 9.17 -5.14 -9.62
C THR A 7 10.25 -4.47 -8.78
N ALA A 8 9.95 -4.19 -7.52
CA ALA A 8 10.97 -3.85 -6.54
C ALA A 8 12.01 -5.01 -6.48
N PRO A 9 13.32 -4.71 -6.36
CA PRO A 9 14.36 -5.74 -6.42
C PRO A 9 14.21 -6.73 -5.26
N SER A 10 13.97 -8.00 -5.60
CA SER A 10 13.84 -9.11 -4.65
C SER A 10 15.22 -9.60 -4.23
N THR A 11 15.71 -9.16 -3.06
CA THR A 11 16.87 -9.78 -2.41
C THR A 11 16.42 -10.81 -1.39
N ALA A 12 16.59 -12.08 -1.77
CA ALA A 12 16.95 -13.27 -1.00
C ALA A 12 16.23 -13.63 0.33
N ASP A 13 15.74 -14.88 0.34
CA ASP A 13 15.74 -15.84 1.46
C ASP A 13 14.83 -15.56 2.67
N SER A 14 13.53 -15.77 2.49
CA SER A 14 12.54 -16.32 3.44
C SER A 14 11.16 -16.17 2.78
N GLU A 15 10.16 -16.94 3.18
CA GLU A 15 8.79 -16.97 2.64
C GLU A 15 7.96 -15.67 2.90
N ASP A 16 8.55 -14.49 2.68
CA ASP A 16 7.92 -13.18 2.82
C ASP A 16 7.76 -12.53 1.44
N ILE A 17 6.68 -12.90 0.74
CA ILE A 17 6.27 -12.19 -0.48
C ILE A 17 6.16 -10.70 -0.10
N PRO A 18 6.84 -9.77 -0.82
CA PRO A 18 6.82 -8.36 -0.48
C PRO A 18 5.38 -7.84 -0.54
N HIS A 19 4.82 -7.57 0.62
CA HIS A 19 3.58 -6.82 0.80
C HIS A 19 3.85 -5.32 0.85
N GLY A 20 3.04 -4.54 0.13
CA GLY A 20 3.22 -3.09 -0.05
C GLY A 20 2.90 -2.23 1.18
N CYS A 21 2.93 -2.78 2.39
CA CYS A 21 2.70 -2.02 3.60
C CYS A 21 3.98 -1.36 4.12
N TYR A 22 3.84 -0.17 4.69
CA TYR A 22 4.90 0.51 5.43
C TYR A 22 4.62 0.37 6.92
N ARG A 23 5.52 -0.31 7.66
CA ARG A 23 5.39 -0.54 9.11
C ARG A 23 4.02 -1.14 9.52
N GLY A 24 3.52 -2.10 8.76
CA GLY A 24 2.25 -2.76 9.04
C GLY A 24 1.00 -1.96 8.65
N LEU A 25 1.16 -0.82 7.97
CA LEU A 25 0.07 0.02 7.48
C LEU A 25 0.06 0.10 5.95
N VAL A 26 -1.13 0.12 5.36
CA VAL A 26 -1.37 0.44 3.95
C VAL A 26 -2.05 1.81 3.90
N PHE A 27 -1.56 2.69 3.03
CA PHE A 27 -2.14 4.01 2.83
C PHE A 27 -3.02 3.98 1.58
N ILE A 28 -4.31 4.25 1.77
CA ILE A 28 -5.30 4.25 0.69
C ILE A 28 -5.69 5.70 0.41
N GLY A 29 -5.30 6.19 -0.77
CA GLY A 29 -5.72 7.49 -1.29
C GLY A 29 -7.14 7.43 -1.86
N HIS A 30 -7.98 8.41 -1.54
CA HIS A 30 -9.24 8.64 -2.24
C HIS A 30 -9.50 10.15 -2.35
N LEU A 31 -10.24 10.54 -3.38
CA LEU A 31 -10.67 11.92 -3.57
C LEU A 31 -11.93 12.19 -2.74
N VAL A 32 -11.96 13.33 -2.07
CA VAL A 32 -13.13 13.86 -1.35
C VAL A 32 -13.34 15.31 -1.76
N GLU A 33 -14.60 15.77 -1.71
CA GLU A 33 -14.91 17.18 -1.91
C GLU A 33 -14.81 17.90 -0.56
N GLU A 34 -13.91 18.89 -0.47
CA GLU A 34 -13.75 19.78 0.69
C GLU A 34 -13.81 21.23 0.19
N ASP A 35 -14.71 22.04 0.77
CA ASP A 35 -14.89 23.45 0.38
C ASP A 35 -15.12 23.70 -1.14
N GLY A 36 -15.69 22.72 -1.84
CA GLY A 36 -15.96 22.79 -3.28
C GLY A 36 -14.76 22.44 -4.17
N GLU A 37 -13.67 21.92 -3.61
CA GLU A 37 -12.50 21.40 -4.31
C GLU A 37 -12.31 19.89 -4.07
N GLU A 38 -11.86 19.15 -5.09
CA GLU A 38 -11.49 17.75 -4.94
C GLU A 38 -10.09 17.61 -4.33
N VAL A 39 -10.02 17.09 -3.11
CA VAL A 39 -8.79 16.90 -2.34
C VAL A 39 -8.47 15.41 -2.20
N GLU A 40 -7.20 15.04 -2.40
CA GLU A 40 -6.73 13.68 -2.13
C GLU A 40 -6.45 13.48 -0.63
N VAL A 41 -7.15 12.53 -0.03
CA VAL A 41 -6.98 12.14 1.38
C VAL A 41 -6.45 10.72 1.48
N PHE A 42 -5.54 10.51 2.44
CA PHE A 42 -4.93 9.21 2.70
C PHE A 42 -5.41 8.63 4.02
N VAL A 43 -5.89 7.39 3.99
CA VAL A 43 -6.26 6.64 5.20
C VAL A 43 -5.23 5.54 5.43
N ALA A 44 -4.65 5.51 6.63
CA ALA A 44 -3.80 4.43 7.08
C ALA A 44 -4.66 3.27 7.62
N VAL A 45 -4.61 2.11 6.97
CA VAL A 45 -5.31 0.90 7.40
C VAL A 45 -4.31 -0.21 7.75
N PRO A 46 -4.62 -1.10 8.73
CA PRO A 46 -3.76 -2.23 9.05
C PRO A 46 -3.53 -3.14 7.85
N CYS A 47 -2.28 -3.58 7.65
CA CYS A 47 -1.96 -4.58 6.67
C CYS A 47 -2.49 -5.94 7.13
N ARG A 48 -3.45 -6.48 6.39
CA ARG A 48 -4.03 -7.81 6.67
C ARG A 48 -2.97 -8.89 6.89
N ARG A 49 -1.96 -8.96 6.00
CA ARG A 49 -0.91 -9.98 6.09
C ARG A 49 0.02 -9.79 7.31
N CYS A 50 0.21 -8.56 7.79
CA CYS A 50 0.93 -8.34 9.06
C CYS A 50 0.06 -8.70 10.26
N SER A 51 -1.23 -8.37 10.22
CA SER A 51 -2.18 -8.68 11.29
C SER A 51 -2.43 -10.18 11.43
N ASP A 52 -2.42 -10.94 10.32
CA ASP A 52 -2.63 -12.39 10.34
C ASP A 52 -1.41 -13.18 10.90
N LYS A 53 -0.28 -12.50 11.16
CA LYS A 53 0.93 -13.06 11.80
C LYS A 53 1.00 -12.80 13.31
N VAL A 54 -0.05 -12.24 13.91
CA VAL A 54 -0.16 -11.96 15.35
C VAL A 54 -0.75 -13.15 16.09
#